data_AF-A0A947EU09-F1
#
_entry.id   AF-A0A947EU09-F1
#
_cell.length_a   1.000
_cell.length_b   1.000
_cell.length_c   1.000
_cell.angle_alpha   90.00
_cell.angle_beta   90.00
_cell.angle_gamma   90.00
#
_symmetry.space_group_name_H-M   'P 1'
#
loop_
_entity.id
_entity.type
_entity.pdbx_description
1 polymer ?
#
loop_
_entity_poly.entity_id
_entity_poly.type
_entity_poly.pdbx_seq_one_letter_code
_entity_poly.pdbx_strand_id
1 'polypeptide(L)' 'MDNILNYFESLDPVFAAFIATLFTWGLTALGASLVFLFKGMNRAFFDGMLGFTGGVMVAASFWSLLAPGIEMSPGEGF' A
#
# COMPACT_ATOMS: atom_id res chain seq x y z
N MET A 1 -1.49 18.66 -15.76
CA MET A 1 -1.64 17.33 -15.14
C MET A 1 -0.97 16.27 -16.01
N ASP A 2 -1.09 16.42 -17.33
CA ASP A 2 -0.61 15.48 -18.36
C ASP A 2 0.92 15.26 -18.31
N ASN A 3 1.69 16.29 -17.99
CA ASN A 3 3.16 16.15 -17.84
C ASN A 3 3.56 15.19 -16.71
N ILE A 4 2.77 15.11 -15.63
CA ILE A 4 3.05 14.20 -14.51
C ILE A 4 2.66 12.77 -14.90
N LEU A 5 1.52 12.58 -15.57
CA LEU A 5 1.07 11.27 -16.03
C LEU A 5 2.03 10.68 -17.08
N ASN A 6 2.43 11.48 -18.07
CA ASN A 6 3.42 11.07 -19.07
C ASN A 6 4.77 10.72 -18.44
N TYR A 7 5.18 11.40 -17.37
CA TYR A 7 6.38 11.05 -16.63
C TYR A 7 6.27 9.66 -16.01
N PHE A 8 5.17 9.35 -15.32
CA PHE A 8 4.96 8.02 -14.73
C PHE A 8 4.78 6.91 -15.77
N GLU A 9 4.12 7.18 -16.90
CA GLU A 9 3.99 6.22 -18.00
C GLU A 9 5.31 5.94 -18.71
N SER A 10 6.23 6.91 -18.72
CA SER A 10 7.57 6.74 -19.33
C SER A 10 8.56 5.95 -18.47
N LEU A 11 8.24 5.70 -17.19
CA LEU A 11 9.10 4.95 -16.28
C LEU A 11 8.95 3.45 -16.49
N ASP A 12 10.07 2.74 -16.44
CA ASP A 12 10.06 1.29 -16.48
C ASP A 12 9.27 0.73 -15.27
N PRO A 13 8.26 -0.15 -15.50
CA PRO A 13 7.42 -0.66 -14.43
C PRO A 13 8.18 -1.37 -13.30
N VAL A 14 9.30 -2.04 -13.61
CA VAL A 14 10.12 -2.75 -12.61
C VAL A 14 10.87 -1.75 -11.75
N PHE A 15 11.43 -0.70 -12.36
CA PHE A 15 12.10 0.36 -11.61
C PHE A 15 11.12 1.16 -10.72
N ALA A 16 9.92 1.43 -11.22
CA ALA A 16 8.87 2.07 -10.45
C ALA A 16 8.45 1.21 -9.24
N ALA A 17 8.25 -0.10 -9.43
CA ALA A 17 7.93 -1.04 -8.36
C ALA A 17 9.05 -1.15 -7.32
N PHE A 18 10.32 -1.08 -7.75
CA PHE A 18 11.47 -1.08 -6.86
C PHE A 18 11.50 0.14 -5.94
N ILE A 19 11.32 1.35 -6.50
CA ILE A 19 11.25 2.58 -5.72
C ILE A 19 10.05 2.54 -4.76
N ALA A 20 8.88 2.10 -5.24
CA ALA A 20 7.69 1.98 -4.40
C ALA A 20 7.93 1.01 -3.22
N THR A 21 8.63 -0.10 -3.46
CA THR A 21 8.95 -1.09 -2.41
C THR A 21 9.96 -0.55 -1.39
N LEU A 22 11.00 0.15 -1.83
CA LEU A 22 11.93 0.81 -0.92
C LEU A 22 11.24 1.86 -0.07
N PHE A 23 10.30 2.60 -0.65
CA PHE A 23 9.50 3.57 0.06
C PHE A 23 8.64 2.92 1.15
N THR A 24 7.95 1.81 0.86
CA THR A 24 7.13 1.12 1.88
C THR A 24 7.98 0.58 3.03
N TRP A 25 9.16 0.01 2.74
CA TRP A 25 10.11 -0.39 3.78
C TRP A 25 10.61 0.79 4.62
N GLY A 26 10.86 1.93 3.98
CA GLY A 26 11.21 3.17 4.67
C GLY A 26 10.12 3.62 5.64
N LEU A 27 8.85 3.58 5.23
CA LEU A 27 7.71 3.87 6.11
C LEU A 27 7.60 2.88 7.27
N THR A 28 7.82 1.59 7.04
CA THR A 28 7.85 0.57 8.11
C THR A 28 8.94 0.86 9.12
N ALA A 29 10.16 1.17 8.65
CA ALA A 29 11.28 1.52 9.52
C ALA A 29 11.00 2.80 10.33
N LEU A 30 10.40 3.81 9.69
CA LEU A 30 9.98 5.05 10.35
C LEU A 30 8.94 4.78 11.44
N GLY A 31 7.90 3.99 11.15
CA GLY A 31 6.89 3.60 12.14
C GLY A 31 7.49 2.82 13.31
N ALA A 32 8.41 1.87 13.04
CA ALA A 32 9.10 1.11 14.07
C ALA A 32 10.04 1.98 14.92
N SER A 33 10.64 3.03 14.35
CA SER A 33 11.52 3.95 15.09
C SER A 33 10.83 4.65 16.27
N LEU A 34 9.50 4.75 16.25
CA LEU A 34 8.71 5.32 17.35
C LEU A 34 8.85 4.52 18.66
N VAL A 35 9.23 3.24 18.59
CA VAL A 35 9.49 2.39 19.77
C VAL A 35 10.63 2.95 20.62
N PHE A 36 11.57 3.70 20.05
CA PHE A 36 12.64 4.34 20.81
C PHE A 36 12.16 5.54 21.65
N LEU A 37 11.01 6.13 21.29
CA LEU A 37 10.41 7.28 21.98
C LEU A 37 9.36 6.87 23.01
N PHE A 38 8.59 5.81 22.73
CA PHE A 38 7.48 5.36 23.57
C PHE A 38 7.78 4.00 24.20
N LYS A 39 7.98 3.98 25.53
CA LYS A 39 8.32 2.77 26.29
C LYS A 39 7.10 1.95 26.77
N GLY A 40 5.90 2.50 26.61
CA GLY A 40 4.64 1.87 27.00
C GLY A 40 3.53 2.20 26.00
N MET A 41 2.84 1.18 25.52
CA MET A 41 1.77 1.31 24.53
C MET A 41 0.42 0.98 25.18
N ASN A 42 -0.58 1.84 24.98
CA ASN A 42 -1.95 1.55 25.39
C ASN A 42 -2.53 0.47 24.46
N ARG A 43 -2.99 -0.65 25.03
CA ARG A 43 -3.60 -1.76 24.28
C ARG A 43 -4.74 -1.30 23.35
N ALA A 44 -5.63 -0.42 23.83
CA ALA A 44 -6.75 0.06 23.02
C ALA A 44 -6.29 0.83 21.77
N PHE A 45 -5.20 1.61 21.90
CA PHE A 45 -4.62 2.32 20.77
C PHE A 45 -3.93 1.36 19.79
N PHE A 46 -3.22 0.36 20.30
CA PHE A 46 -2.58 -0.67 19.47
C PHE A 46 -3.60 -1.51 18.70
N ASP A 47 -4.67 -1.94 19.36
CA ASP A 47 -5.77 -2.67 18.72
C ASP A 47 -6.45 -1.82 17.65
N GLY A 48 -6.59 -0.50 17.88
CA GLY A 48 -7.05 0.46 16.88
C GLY A 48 -6.14 0.56 15.66
N MET A 49 -4.81 0.61 15.86
CA MET A 49 -3.84 0.62 14.77
C MET A 49 -3.88 -0.69 13.96
N LEU A 50 -3.95 -1.84 14.63
CA LEU A 50 -4.07 -3.14 13.96
C LEU A 50 -5.37 -3.22 13.13
N GLY A 51 -6.49 -2.78 13.71
CA GLY A 51 -7.77 -2.70 12.99
C GLY A 51 -7.72 -1.77 11.78
N PHE A 52 -7.07 -0.61 11.90
CA PHE A 52 -6.87 0.30 10.78
C PHE A 52 -6.04 -0.33 9.66
N THR A 53 -4.91 -0.97 9.99
CA THR A 53 -4.07 -1.65 8.97
C THR A 53 -4.84 -2.77 8.27
N GLY A 54 -5.61 -3.58 9.01
CA GLY A 54 -6.47 -4.61 8.43
C GLY A 54 -7.52 -4.03 7.49
N GLY A 55 -8.20 -2.95 7.89
CA GLY A 55 -9.20 -2.28 7.07
C GLY A 55 -8.65 -1.74 5.74
N VAL A 56 -7.49 -1.06 5.78
CA VAL A 56 -6.84 -0.54 4.57
C VAL A 56 -6.45 -1.68 3.62
N MET A 57 -5.91 -2.79 4.15
CA MET A 57 -5.51 -3.93 3.32
C MET A 57 -6.70 -4.61 2.65
N VAL A 58 -7.84 -4.73 3.35
CA VAL A 58 -9.08 -5.28 2.77
C VAL A 58 -9.61 -4.39 1.65
N ALA A 59 -9.64 -3.06 1.86
CA ALA A 59 -10.09 -2.12 0.85
C ALA A 59 -9.17 -2.13 -0.41
N ALA A 60 -7.85 -2.09 -0.22
CA ALA A 60 -6.91 -2.19 -1.34
C ALA A 60 -7.07 -3.51 -2.11
N SER A 61 -7.32 -4.62 -1.41
CA SER A 61 -7.52 -5.92 -2.06
C SER A 61 -8.74 -5.93 -2.99
N PHE A 62 -9.86 -5.31 -2.62
CA PHE A 62 -11.03 -5.28 -3.49
C PHE A 62 -10.94 -4.21 -4.59
N TRP A 63 -10.74 -2.94 -4.21
CA TRP A 63 -10.82 -1.83 -5.16
C TRP A 63 -9.57 -1.66 -6.03
N SER A 64 -8.39 -2.04 -5.53
CA SER A 64 -7.12 -1.84 -6.25
C SER A 64 -6.58 -3.11 -6.91
N LEU A 65 -7.02 -4.31 -6.49
CA LEU A 65 -6.56 -5.58 -7.06
C LEU A 65 -7.68 -6.37 -7.73
N LEU A 66 -8.74 -6.76 -6.99
CA LEU A 66 -9.80 -7.63 -7.52
C LEU A 66 -10.65 -6.95 -8.59
N ALA A 67 -11.18 -5.75 -8.34
CA ALA A 67 -12.03 -5.05 -9.31
C ALA A 67 -11.29 -4.78 -10.64
N PRO A 68 -10.06 -4.21 -10.65
CA PRO A 68 -9.27 -4.08 -11.87
C PRO A 68 -8.93 -5.43 -12.51
N GLY A 69 -8.62 -6.46 -11.70
CA GLY A 69 -8.32 -7.79 -12.20
C GLY A 69 -9.50 -8.46 -12.90
N ILE A 70 -10.74 -8.23 -12.44
CA ILE A 70 -11.96 -8.71 -13.09
C ILE A 70 -12.16 -7.98 -14.43
N GLU A 71 -11.95 -6.67 -14.49
CA GLU A 71 -12.06 -5.88 -15.73
C GLU A 71 -11.01 -6.24 -16.78
N MET A 72 -9.79 -6.58 -16.34
CA MET A 72 -8.70 -7.01 -17.21
C MET A 72 -8.82 -8.47 -17.66
N SER A 73 -9.71 -9.26 -17.05
CA SER A 73 -10.03 -10.62 -17.48
C SER A 73 -11.00 -10.57 -18.66
N PRO A 74 -10.78 -11.31 -19.75
CA PRO A 74 -11.62 -11.28 -20.96
C PRO A 74 -13.04 -11.85 -20.79
N GLY A 75 -13.56 -11.94 -19.55
CA GLY A 75 -14.85 -12.53 -19.30
C GLY A 75 -14.88 -14.00 -19.72
N GLU A 76 -13.89 -14.79 -19.29
CA GLU A 76 -14.07 -16.24 -19.24
C GLU A 76 -14.97 -16.57 -18.04
N GLY A 77 -16.22 -16.13 -18.15
CA GLY A 77 -17.31 -16.75 -17.42
C GLY A 77 -17.40 -18.19 -17.92
N PHE A 78 -17.43 -19.13 -16.98
CA PHE A 78 -17.90 -20.49 -17.26
C PHE A 78 -19.27 -20.45 -17.95
#